data_AF-A0A519YQX0-F1
#
_entry.id   AF-A0A519YQX0-F1
#
_cell.length_a   1.000
_cell.length_b   1.000
_cell.length_c   1.000
_cell.angle_alpha   90.00
_cell.angle_beta   90.00
_cell.angle_gamma   90.00
#
_symmetry.space_group_name_H-M   'P 1'
#
loop_
_entity.id
_entity.type
_entity.pdbx_description
1 polymer ?
#
loop_
_entity_poly.entity_id
_entity_poly.type
_entity_poly.pdbx_seq_one_letter_code
_entity_poly.pdbx_strand_id
1 'polypeptide(L)'
;MKKPAFRKPILVVLALLFSLATHAQDSPFLDSLLHTNPALARVLSHPTTYQLQVIYTQINRDAHNIPHFTRHTYHLNPRQYFNPASLVKLPVAILSLEKLHTLPPPITRSTIMSTGAAWRCQTPIPFAAPA
;
A
#
# COMPACT_ATOMS: atom_id res chain seq x y z
N MET A 1 60.53 5.71 23.89
CA MET A 1 59.79 6.68 23.05
C MET A 1 58.33 6.28 22.96
N LYS A 2 57.42 7.13 23.46
CA LYS A 2 55.97 6.88 23.58
C LYS A 2 55.29 7.05 22.21
N LYS A 3 54.53 6.04 21.76
CA LYS A 3 53.66 6.13 20.57
C LYS A 3 52.46 7.04 20.88
N PRO A 4 52.06 7.99 20.01
CA PRO A 4 50.88 8.80 20.27
C PRO A 4 49.61 8.00 19.98
N ALA A 5 48.65 8.15 20.90
CA ALA A 5 47.36 7.47 20.91
C ALA A 5 46.43 7.96 19.80
N PHE A 6 45.67 6.99 19.29
CA PHE A 6 44.75 7.02 18.18
C PHE A 6 43.56 7.97 18.42
N ARG A 7 43.57 9.14 17.79
CA ARG A 7 42.43 10.08 17.74
C ARG A 7 41.40 9.59 16.72
N LYS A 8 40.49 8.68 17.09
CA LYS A 8 39.34 8.28 16.26
C LYS A 8 37.91 8.40 16.86
N PRO A 9 37.63 9.07 18.01
CA PRO A 9 36.23 9.16 18.46
C PRO A 9 35.40 10.20 17.71
N ILE A 10 36.02 11.29 17.23
CA ILE A 10 35.31 12.42 16.59
C ILE A 10 34.77 12.04 15.20
N LEU A 11 35.50 11.21 14.44
CA LEU A 11 35.08 10.79 13.11
C LEU A 11 33.85 9.85 13.15
N VAL A 12 33.68 9.10 14.24
CA VAL A 12 32.55 8.16 14.42
C VAL A 12 31.26 8.89 14.81
N VAL A 13 31.35 9.94 15.63
CA VAL A 13 30.19 10.77 16.01
C VAL A 13 29.64 11.56 14.81
N LEU A 14 30.51 12.06 13.93
CA LEU A 14 30.09 12.79 12.72
C LEU A 14 29.42 11.87 11.69
N ALA A 15 29.82 10.60 11.61
CA ALA A 15 29.18 9.60 10.75
C ALA A 15 27.80 9.15 11.26
N LEU A 16 27.57 9.12 12.58
CA LEU A 16 26.26 8.82 13.16
C LEU A 16 25.21 9.91 12.91
N LEU A 17 25.63 11.18 12.80
CA LEU A 17 24.75 12.31 12.53
C LEU A 17 24.24 12.36 11.07
N PHE A 18 24.88 11.64 10.15
CA PHE A 18 24.48 11.59 8.73
C PHE A 18 23.42 10.52 8.41
N SER A 19 22.96 9.76 9.41
CA SER A 19 21.78 8.88 9.27
C SER A 19 20.49 9.70 9.39
N LEU A 20 20.40 10.84 8.69
CA LEU A 20 19.16 11.56 8.53
C LEU A 20 18.27 10.73 7.61
N ALA A 21 17.13 10.30 8.15
CA ALA A 21 16.10 9.59 7.43
C ALA A 21 15.83 10.28 6.09
N THR A 22 16.15 9.59 4.99
CA THR A 22 15.74 9.99 3.65
C THR A 22 14.22 9.93 3.60
N HIS A 23 13.58 11.06 3.89
CA HIS A 23 12.16 11.22 3.66
C HIS A 23 11.96 11.24 2.14
N ALA A 24 11.10 10.36 1.64
CA ALA A 24 10.72 10.38 0.24
C ALA A 24 10.19 11.79 -0.06
N GLN A 25 10.87 12.49 -0.96
CA GLN A 25 10.46 13.83 -1.36
C GLN A 25 9.20 13.72 -2.21
N ASP A 26 8.31 14.70 -2.06
CA ASP A 26 7.11 14.76 -2.88
C ASP A 26 7.49 14.97 -4.33
N SER A 27 6.78 14.27 -5.22
CA SER A 27 6.96 14.38 -6.65
C SER A 27 6.48 15.75 -7.12
N PRO A 28 7.34 16.59 -7.74
CA PRO A 28 6.94 17.90 -8.26
C PRO A 28 5.76 17.83 -9.24
N PHE A 29 5.70 16.73 -10.02
CA PHE A 29 4.58 16.44 -10.90
C PHE A 29 3.24 16.27 -10.15
N LEU A 30 3.21 15.49 -9.06
CA LEU A 30 1.99 15.26 -8.30
C LEU A 30 1.61 16.52 -7.52
N ASP A 31 2.58 17.19 -6.93
CA ASP A 31 2.35 18.46 -6.24
C ASP A 31 1.69 19.47 -7.18
N SER A 32 2.28 19.71 -8.36
CA SER A 32 1.70 20.60 -9.37
C SER A 32 0.31 20.14 -9.82
N LEU A 33 0.14 18.84 -10.12
CA LEU A 33 -1.11 18.27 -10.59
C LEU A 33 -2.25 18.43 -9.56
N LEU A 34 -1.99 18.12 -8.30
CA LEU A 34 -2.99 18.22 -7.23
C LEU A 34 -3.44 19.68 -7.03
N HIS A 35 -2.52 20.65 -7.15
CA HIS A 35 -2.82 22.07 -7.05
C HIS A 35 -3.57 22.65 -8.26
N THR A 36 -3.68 21.91 -9.38
CA THR A 36 -4.52 22.35 -10.52
C THR A 36 -6.02 22.29 -10.22
N ASN A 37 -6.45 21.49 -9.24
CA ASN A 37 -7.86 21.31 -8.92
C ASN A 37 -8.24 22.08 -7.65
N PRO A 38 -8.98 23.20 -7.76
CA PRO A 38 -9.35 24.01 -6.59
C PRO A 38 -10.24 23.25 -5.58
N ALA A 39 -10.93 22.19 -5.99
CA ALA A 39 -11.72 21.36 -5.07
C ALA A 39 -10.83 20.64 -4.02
N LEU A 40 -9.55 20.44 -4.33
CA LEU A 40 -8.59 19.81 -3.41
C LEU A 40 -7.94 20.81 -2.44
N ALA A 41 -8.09 22.12 -2.64
CA ALA A 41 -7.39 23.15 -1.88
C ALA A 41 -7.58 23.01 -0.36
N ARG A 42 -8.78 22.62 0.10
CA ARG A 42 -9.05 22.39 1.54
C ARG A 42 -8.23 21.21 2.09
N VAL A 43 -8.16 20.12 1.31
CA VAL A 43 -7.44 18.90 1.71
C VAL A 43 -5.93 19.16 1.74
N LEU A 44 -5.41 19.83 0.70
CA LEU A 44 -3.99 20.11 0.56
C LEU A 44 -3.48 21.10 1.62
N SER A 45 -4.28 22.10 2.01
CA SER A 45 -3.90 23.09 3.04
C SER A 45 -3.97 22.57 4.49
N HIS A 46 -4.57 21.40 4.74
CA HIS A 46 -4.70 20.82 6.08
C HIS A 46 -4.19 19.37 6.13
N PRO A 47 -2.89 19.13 5.85
CA PRO A 47 -2.35 17.78 5.67
C PRO A 47 -2.41 16.92 6.95
N THR A 48 -2.34 17.53 8.13
CA THR A 48 -2.44 16.81 9.42
C THR A 48 -3.86 16.29 9.69
N THR A 49 -4.88 17.03 9.24
CA THR A 49 -6.29 16.68 9.41
C THR A 49 -6.70 15.59 8.43
N TYR A 50 -6.37 15.75 7.15
CA TYR A 50 -6.84 14.86 6.10
C TYR A 50 -5.90 13.70 5.80
N GLN A 51 -4.63 13.81 6.21
CA GLN A 51 -3.62 12.75 6.11
C GLN A 51 -3.47 12.18 4.69
N LEU A 52 -3.75 13.00 3.67
CA LEU A 52 -3.71 12.59 2.27
C LEU A 52 -2.32 12.05 1.94
N GLN A 53 -2.28 10.87 1.34
CA GLN A 53 -1.09 10.26 0.78
C GLN A 53 -1.45 9.71 -0.61
N VAL A 54 -0.60 9.98 -1.60
CA VAL A 54 -0.79 9.49 -2.98
C VAL A 54 0.46 8.75 -3.41
N ILE A 55 0.28 7.52 -3.87
CA ILE A 55 1.32 6.75 -4.56
C ILE A 55 0.79 6.48 -5.96
N TYR A 56 1.41 7.11 -6.95
CA TYR A 56 1.07 6.96 -8.35
C TYR A 56 2.24 6.30 -9.09
N THR A 57 1.97 5.17 -9.72
CA THR A 57 2.93 4.50 -10.61
C THR A 57 2.45 4.70 -12.04
N GLN A 58 3.16 5.56 -12.77
CA GLN A 58 2.97 5.72 -14.21
C GLN A 58 3.55 4.51 -14.94
N ILE A 59 2.75 3.89 -15.81
CA ILE A 59 3.16 2.75 -16.64
C ILE A 59 3.24 3.24 -18.09
N ASN A 60 4.46 3.43 -18.58
CA ASN A 60 4.70 3.81 -19.98
C ASN A 60 5.09 2.57 -20.77
N ARG A 61 4.44 2.30 -21.89
CA ARG A 61 4.77 1.17 -22.77
C ARG A 61 5.56 1.69 -23.96
N ASP A 62 6.69 1.06 -24.27
CA ASP A 62 7.47 1.41 -25.46
C ASP A 62 6.86 0.85 -26.75
N ALA A 63 7.53 1.06 -27.88
CA ALA A 63 7.09 0.59 -29.19
C ALA A 63 6.95 -0.95 -29.30
N HIS A 64 7.57 -1.71 -28.39
CA HIS A 64 7.48 -3.16 -28.29
C HIS A 64 6.52 -3.61 -27.19
N ASN A 65 5.72 -2.69 -26.63
CA ASN A 65 4.77 -2.92 -25.55
C ASN A 65 5.41 -3.33 -24.20
N ILE A 66 6.71 -3.07 -24.02
CA ILE A 66 7.41 -3.35 -22.75
C ILE A 66 7.09 -2.21 -21.75
N PRO A 67 6.64 -2.53 -20.52
CA PRO A 67 6.29 -1.52 -19.54
C PRO A 67 7.52 -0.96 -18.81
N HIS A 68 7.59 0.36 -18.73
CA HIS A 68 8.53 1.16 -17.96
C HIS A 68 7.77 1.89 -16.84
N PHE A 69 8.27 1.81 -15.61
CA PHE A 69 7.57 2.31 -14.43
C PHE A 69 8.23 3.57 -13.87
N THR A 70 7.46 4.65 -13.78
CA THR A 70 7.87 5.88 -13.07
C THR A 70 7.01 6.04 -11.83
N ARG A 71 7.64 6.15 -10.66
CA ARG A 71 6.92 6.33 -9.39
C ARG A 71 6.89 7.80 -9.00
N HIS A 72 5.70 8.24 -8.61
CA HIS A 72 5.45 9.55 -8.03
C HIS A 72 4.77 9.36 -6.67
N THR A 73 5.25 10.07 -5.66
CA THR A 73 4.74 10.00 -4.30
C THR A 73 4.38 11.38 -3.79
N TYR A 74 3.35 11.48 -2.95
CA TYR A 74 2.94 12.71 -2.28
C TYR A 74 2.57 12.36 -0.82
N HIS A 75 3.21 13.04 0.14
CA HIS A 75 3.14 12.79 1.58
C HIS A 75 3.37 11.31 1.97
N LEU A 76 4.32 10.65 1.31
CA LEU A 76 4.61 9.24 1.57
C LEU A 76 5.10 9.04 3.01
N ASN A 77 4.25 8.43 3.83
CA ASN A 77 4.60 7.91 5.14
C ASN A 77 4.26 6.42 5.20
N PRO A 78 5.26 5.53 5.10
CA PRO A 78 5.04 4.07 5.07
C PRO A 78 4.56 3.50 6.41
N ARG A 79 4.62 4.28 7.50
CA ARG A 79 4.15 3.85 8.83
C ARG A 79 2.71 4.30 9.12
N GLN A 80 2.08 5.04 8.21
CA GLN A 80 0.72 5.51 8.39
C GLN A 80 -0.29 4.42 8.04
N TYR A 81 -1.20 4.13 8.97
CA TYR A 81 -2.31 3.21 8.73
C TYR A 81 -3.50 3.93 8.12
N PHE A 82 -4.09 3.34 7.08
CA PHE A 82 -5.35 3.79 6.49
C PHE A 82 -6.38 2.68 6.61
N ASN A 83 -7.58 3.00 7.15
CA ASN A 83 -8.68 2.05 7.15
C ASN A 83 -9.09 1.78 5.69
N PRO A 84 -8.96 0.54 5.20
CA PRO A 84 -9.20 0.23 3.80
C PRO A 84 -10.69 0.26 3.41
N ALA A 85 -11.62 0.29 4.38
CA ALA A 85 -13.06 0.26 4.13
C ALA A 85 -13.44 -0.79 3.05
N SER A 86 -14.14 -0.41 1.99
CA SER A 86 -14.52 -1.31 0.90
C SER A 86 -13.38 -1.73 -0.02
N LEU A 87 -12.18 -1.12 0.05
CA LEU A 87 -11.03 -1.48 -0.79
C LEU A 87 -10.54 -2.91 -0.52
N VAL A 88 -10.86 -3.49 0.64
CA VAL A 88 -10.55 -4.89 0.96
C VAL A 88 -11.22 -5.89 0.01
N LYS A 89 -12.33 -5.50 -0.63
CA LYS A 89 -13.15 -6.42 -1.44
C LYS A 89 -12.39 -6.98 -2.63
N LEU A 90 -11.62 -6.15 -3.35
CA LEU A 90 -10.90 -6.60 -4.54
C LEU A 90 -9.77 -7.59 -4.20
N PRO A 91 -8.85 -7.30 -3.25
CA PRO A 91 -7.86 -8.30 -2.81
C PRO A 91 -8.49 -9.60 -2.33
N VAL A 92 -9.57 -9.52 -1.55
CA VAL A 92 -10.28 -10.72 -1.07
C VAL A 92 -10.88 -11.52 -2.23
N ALA A 93 -11.45 -10.87 -3.24
CA ALA A 93 -11.98 -11.54 -4.43
C ALA A 93 -10.87 -12.25 -5.22
N ILE A 94 -9.72 -11.59 -5.41
CA ILE A 94 -8.57 -12.17 -6.10
C ILE A 94 -8.05 -13.40 -5.33
N LEU A 95 -7.85 -13.28 -4.02
CA LEU A 95 -7.42 -14.40 -3.17
C LEU A 95 -8.45 -15.54 -3.16
N SER A 96 -9.74 -15.22 -3.23
CA SER A 96 -10.80 -16.22 -3.33
C SER A 96 -10.72 -16.99 -4.66
N LEU A 97 -10.46 -16.29 -5.77
CA LEU A 97 -10.27 -16.92 -7.08
C LEU A 97 -9.02 -17.80 -7.12
N GLU A 98 -7.91 -17.33 -6.54
CA GLU A 98 -6.69 -18.13 -6.37
C GLU A 98 -7.00 -19.40 -5.56
N LYS A 99 -7.70 -19.25 -4.43
CA LYS A 99 -8.08 -20.40 -3.59
C LYS A 99 -8.96 -21.39 -4.36
N LEU A 100 -9.98 -20.91 -5.08
CA LEU A 100 -10.87 -21.75 -5.89
C LEU A 100 -10.10 -22.58 -6.91
N HIS A 101 -9.04 -22.02 -7.51
CA HIS A 101 -8.21 -22.73 -8.48
C HIS A 101 -7.40 -23.90 -7.86
N THR A 102 -7.17 -23.88 -6.55
CA THR A 102 -6.40 -24.92 -5.83
C THR A 102 -7.23 -26.03 -5.22
N LEU A 103 -8.57 -25.91 -5.20
CA LEU A 103 -9.45 -26.85 -4.51
C LEU A 103 -9.85 -28.04 -5.40
N PRO A 104 -9.55 -29.29 -5.01
CA PRO A 104 -10.18 -30.48 -5.56
C PRO A 104 -11.42 -30.91 -4.73
N PRO A 105 -12.50 -31.42 -5.35
CA PRO A 105 -12.77 -31.48 -6.79
C PRO A 105 -13.01 -30.07 -7.39
N PRO A 106 -12.93 -29.89 -8.72
CA PRO A 106 -13.12 -28.59 -9.36
C PRO A 106 -14.41 -27.91 -8.92
N ILE A 107 -14.31 -26.70 -8.37
CA ILE A 107 -15.47 -25.89 -8.00
C ILE A 107 -16.07 -25.29 -9.27
N THR A 108 -17.34 -25.58 -9.52
CA THR A 108 -18.10 -25.05 -10.66
C THR A 108 -19.17 -24.07 -10.17
N ARG A 109 -19.87 -23.43 -11.10
CA ARG A 109 -21.02 -22.57 -10.77
C ARG A 109 -22.16 -23.34 -10.06
N SER A 110 -22.24 -24.65 -10.23
CA SER A 110 -23.25 -25.50 -9.57
C SER A 110 -22.78 -26.04 -8.22
N THR A 111 -21.54 -25.79 -7.83
CA THR A 111 -21.05 -26.18 -6.50
C THR A 111 -21.71 -25.33 -5.42
N ILE A 112 -22.35 -25.99 -4.47
CA ILE A 112 -23.08 -25.33 -3.39
C ILE A 112 -22.10 -24.78 -2.35
N MET A 113 -22.23 -23.51 -2.02
CA MET A 113 -21.49 -22.84 -0.94
C MET A 113 -22.34 -22.79 0.33
N SER A 114 -21.81 -23.33 1.43
CA SER A 114 -22.39 -23.18 2.77
C SER A 114 -21.52 -22.22 3.58
N THR A 115 -22.14 -21.27 4.28
CA THR A 115 -21.42 -20.32 5.15
C THR A 115 -21.87 -20.55 6.58
N GLY A 116 -20.97 -21.02 7.44
CA GLY A 116 -21.24 -21.17 8.87
C GLY A 116 -21.30 -19.83 9.61
N ALA A 117 -21.71 -19.87 10.88
CA ALA A 117 -21.61 -18.74 11.79
C ALA A 117 -20.38 -18.92 12.70
N ALA A 118 -19.45 -17.97 12.65
CA ALA A 118 -18.29 -17.88 13.53
C ALA A 118 -18.56 -17.04 14.79
N TRP A 119 -19.66 -16.29 14.85
CA TRP A 119 -20.02 -15.45 16.01
C TRP A 119 -21.54 -15.29 16.16
N ARG A 120 -22.01 -14.91 17.36
CA ARG A 120 -23.45 -14.84 17.72
C ARG A 120 -24.32 -13.94 16.83
N CYS A 121 -23.71 -12.99 16.11
CA CYS A 121 -24.42 -12.04 15.24
C CYS A 121 -24.40 -12.46 13.76
N GLN A 122 -23.85 -13.64 13.44
CA GLN A 122 -23.83 -14.16 12.08
C GLN A 122 -24.98 -15.15 11.91
N THR A 123 -25.76 -14.98 10.84
CA THR A 123 -26.74 -15.98 10.42
C THR A 123 -26.06 -16.96 9.48
N PRO A 124 -26.00 -18.26 9.80
CA PRO A 124 -25.44 -19.23 8.88
C PRO A 124 -26.32 -19.35 7.62
N ILE A 125 -25.70 -19.65 6.49
CA ILE A 125 -26.36 -20.06 5.26
C ILE A 125 -26.07 -21.55 5.10
N PRO A 126 -26.89 -22.43 5.71
CA PRO A 126 -26.65 -23.86 5.69
C PRO A 126 -26.83 -24.43 4.28
N PHE A 127 -26.24 -25.59 4.04
CA PHE A 127 -26.54 -26.40 2.87
C PHE A 127 -28.03 -26.80 2.90
N ALA A 128 -28.80 -26.31 1.92
CA ALA A 128 -30.10 -26.88 1.60
C ALA A 128 -29.88 -27.90 0.49
N ALA A 129 -30.01 -29.19 0.82
CA ALA A 129 -30.05 -30.21 -0.22
C ALA A 129 -31.20 -29.87 -1.18
N PRO A 130 -31.00 -29.84 -2.51
CA PRO A 130 -32.13 -29.78 -3.43
C PRO A 130 -33.04 -30.99 -3.16
N ALA A 131 -34.35 -30.73 -3.09
CA ALA A 131 -35.38 -31.75 -2.93
C ALA A 131 -35.46 -32.67 -4.16
#